data_AF-A0AAV1HWV4-F1
#
_entry.id   AF-A0AAV1HWV4-F1
#
_cell.length_a   1.000
_cell.length_b   1.000
_cell.length_c   1.000
_cell.angle_alpha   90.00
_cell.angle_beta   90.00
_cell.angle_gamma   90.00
#
_symmetry.space_group_name_H-M   'P 1'
#
loop_
_entity.id
_entity.type
_entity.pdbx_description
1 polymer ?
#
loop_
_entity_poly.entity_id
_entity_poly.type
_entity_poly.pdbx_seq_one_letter_code
_entity_poly.pdbx_strand_id
1 'polypeptide(L)'
;MQAFVGVFEAEKLVESISCCSIQDVGSAAWLRQHDALERLNMQAHQSAQCRADEYIVEALVAQDRLSHLVHELLVAEAWTCRLFPLLSGHLAASVDSILWEPVLAHEALLCNLLEVALYHQHACAALSEDAALELCDFCQRKLVHLNISKAPAAQDDWKAAVHQDAEKELQLRQQESQYSAAICALTMLRYLTEHMETLGLGIMSRIVSVNDAPSALVPLLEKQPWRRRGKKGRQLFEDGRWVSMQQEDHLRLSKHAAQAWLAVHNILMGRESRAKALASGAQCCAALRLRPLLTDMLMGQLPVLRDLCRVLDELMLGCTGAAEQPLGGCLLLEQVPMLREAVVKGVDWEATAQAQKERDFGSHAAEQVDSRRKSLLSSLEALWAMDTDQDNMQAGSGGPDKGVVSISLWRKLKSGVLEPWSEVKLAVDTTQPAVRIQAKCATEGSREDSVTGLRSRLKEISMDVTRPLPAEGKVVVIYAGRTTECVLRVPVASTASSSAEELASVGWLTVGHLGSDGIALQLRLRRTAKPHVRDKDVGAWLCYHATGGAITVLCKEGADCGKACPSTNLEQPLNF
;
A
#
# COMPACT_ATOMS: atom_id res chain seq x y z
N MET A 1 -15.37 9.12 -0.95
CA MET A 1 -14.94 8.37 0.24
C MET A 1 -14.65 9.38 1.32
N GLN A 2 -15.27 9.24 2.50
CA GLN A 2 -15.06 10.18 3.59
C GLN A 2 -13.75 9.79 4.30
N ALA A 3 -12.85 10.75 4.49
CA ALA A 3 -11.59 10.50 5.20
C ALA A 3 -11.87 10.29 6.69
N PHE A 4 -11.21 9.30 7.31
CA PHE A 4 -11.21 9.07 8.76
C PHE A 4 -10.66 10.27 9.52
N VAL A 5 -9.62 10.91 8.97
CA VAL A 5 -9.04 12.16 9.48
C VAL A 5 -9.08 13.20 8.37
N GLY A 6 -9.80 14.31 8.56
CA GLY A 6 -9.84 15.38 7.56
C GLY A 6 -8.46 16.02 7.35
N VAL A 7 -8.21 16.63 6.18
CA VAL A 7 -6.89 17.22 5.84
C VAL A 7 -6.40 18.20 6.91
N PHE A 8 -7.25 19.14 7.34
CA PHE A 8 -6.92 20.11 8.38
C PHE A 8 -6.71 19.49 9.77
N GLU A 9 -7.43 18.39 10.07
CA GLU A 9 -7.23 17.65 11.31
C GLU A 9 -5.88 16.93 11.27
N ALA A 10 -5.52 16.31 10.14
CA ALA A 10 -4.24 15.65 9.96
C ALA A 10 -3.08 16.63 10.12
N GLU A 11 -3.14 17.82 9.51
CA GLU A 11 -2.11 18.84 9.66
C GLU A 11 -1.88 19.22 11.13
N LYS A 12 -2.95 19.37 11.91
CA LYS A 12 -2.86 19.66 13.36
C LYS A 12 -2.32 18.50 14.18
N LEU A 13 -2.73 17.28 13.86
CA LEU A 13 -2.22 16.09 14.54
C LEU A 13 -0.73 15.93 14.27
N VAL A 14 -0.30 16.14 13.02
CA VAL A 14 1.12 16.15 12.62
C VAL A 14 1.88 17.27 13.33
N GLU A 15 1.29 18.46 13.45
CA GLU A 15 1.91 19.59 14.15
C GLU A 15 2.14 19.27 15.64
N SER A 16 1.26 18.49 16.25
CA SER A 16 1.34 18.12 17.66
C SER A 16 2.38 17.04 17.98
N ILE A 17 2.99 16.40 16.97
CA ILE A 17 4.01 15.36 17.17
C ILE A 17 5.25 15.98 17.83
N SER A 18 5.64 15.41 18.97
CA SER A 18 6.77 15.87 19.78
C SER A 18 7.70 14.72 20.16
N CYS A 19 8.99 15.03 20.36
CA CYS A 19 9.95 14.07 20.87
C CYS A 19 9.72 13.85 22.37
N CYS A 20 9.36 12.63 22.75
CA CYS A 20 9.13 12.22 24.12
C CYS A 20 10.42 11.68 24.74
N SER A 21 10.64 11.94 26.04
CA SER A 21 11.75 11.31 26.75
C SER A 21 11.42 9.85 27.08
N ILE A 22 12.45 9.05 27.35
CA ILE A 22 12.27 7.67 27.81
C ILE A 22 11.42 7.56 29.09
N GLN A 23 11.45 8.61 29.92
CA GLN A 23 10.71 8.68 31.18
C GLN A 23 9.22 8.92 30.94
N ASP A 24 8.83 9.54 29.83
CA ASP A 24 7.44 9.92 29.54
C ASP A 24 6.64 8.80 28.87
N VAL A 25 7.30 7.70 28.46
CA VAL A 25 6.64 6.53 27.86
C VAL A 25 5.60 5.96 28.82
N GLY A 26 4.35 5.84 28.35
CA GLY A 26 3.20 5.40 29.17
C GLY A 26 2.47 6.52 29.91
N SER A 27 2.99 7.76 29.90
CA SER A 27 2.28 8.91 30.48
C SER A 27 1.02 9.28 29.69
N ALA A 28 0.11 10.04 30.30
CA ALA A 28 -1.11 10.51 29.63
C ALA A 28 -0.85 11.43 28.42
N ALA A 29 0.29 12.15 28.39
CA ALA A 29 0.68 12.94 27.22
C ALA A 29 1.13 12.03 26.08
N TRP A 30 1.98 11.05 26.40
CA TRP A 30 2.48 10.07 25.45
C TRP A 30 1.35 9.20 24.87
N LEU A 31 0.39 8.75 25.68
CA LEU A 31 -0.78 8.00 25.22
C LEU A 31 -1.63 8.79 24.23
N ARG A 32 -1.82 10.10 24.46
CA ARG A 32 -2.53 10.96 23.50
C ARG A 32 -1.78 11.08 22.17
N GLN A 33 -0.46 11.16 22.21
CA GLN A 33 0.37 11.15 21.00
C GLN A 33 0.29 9.81 20.27
N HIS A 34 0.31 8.68 21.00
CA HIS A 34 0.11 7.35 20.42
C HIS A 34 -1.24 7.24 19.71
N ASP A 35 -2.34 7.63 20.38
CA ASP A 35 -3.68 7.62 19.78
C ASP A 35 -3.74 8.51 18.51
N ALA A 36 -3.08 9.68 18.52
CA ALA A 36 -2.98 10.55 17.36
C ALA A 36 -2.22 9.89 16.18
N LEU A 37 -1.09 9.25 16.47
CA LEU A 37 -0.29 8.52 15.48
C LEU A 37 -1.03 7.32 14.92
N GLU A 38 -1.83 6.62 15.74
CA GLU A 38 -2.66 5.51 15.29
C GLU A 38 -3.69 5.97 14.25
N ARG A 39 -4.34 7.11 14.50
CA ARG A 39 -5.30 7.72 13.55
C ARG A 39 -4.63 8.13 12.25
N LEU A 40 -3.47 8.78 12.32
CA LEU A 40 -2.69 9.16 11.15
C LEU A 40 -2.25 7.92 10.34
N ASN A 41 -1.82 6.86 11.01
CA ASN A 41 -1.41 5.61 10.37
C ASN A 41 -2.58 4.94 9.65
N MET A 42 -3.74 4.78 10.31
CA MET A 42 -4.94 4.22 9.67
C MET A 42 -5.33 5.00 8.41
N GLN A 43 -5.32 6.33 8.49
CA GLN A 43 -5.65 7.18 7.35
C GLN A 43 -4.61 7.09 6.22
N ALA A 44 -3.32 7.05 6.54
CA ALA A 44 -2.25 6.93 5.54
C ALA A 44 -2.38 5.62 4.73
N HIS A 45 -2.62 4.50 5.43
CA HIS A 45 -2.86 3.22 4.78
C HIS A 45 -4.13 3.21 3.94
N GLN A 46 -5.20 3.82 4.44
CA GLN A 46 -6.43 3.94 3.67
C GLN A 46 -6.22 4.75 2.39
N SER A 47 -5.52 5.88 2.46
CA SER A 47 -5.20 6.70 1.29
C SER A 47 -4.39 5.90 0.26
N ALA A 48 -3.38 5.16 0.70
CA ALA A 48 -2.57 4.29 -0.17
C ALA A 48 -3.40 3.17 -0.81
N GLN A 49 -4.26 2.49 -0.05
CA GLN A 49 -5.14 1.42 -0.56
C GLN A 49 -6.13 1.95 -1.60
N CYS A 50 -6.65 3.15 -1.38
CA CYS A 50 -7.62 3.78 -2.27
C CYS A 50 -6.99 4.53 -3.45
N ARG A 51 -5.64 4.59 -3.52
CA ARG A 51 -4.88 5.39 -4.49
C ARG A 51 -5.37 6.84 -4.51
N ALA A 52 -5.67 7.36 -3.32
CA ALA A 52 -6.10 8.73 -3.10
C ALA A 52 -4.90 9.63 -2.78
N ASP A 53 -5.13 10.93 -2.59
CA ASP A 53 -4.09 11.87 -2.22
C ASP A 53 -3.47 11.49 -0.85
N GLU A 54 -2.14 11.42 -0.80
CA GLU A 54 -1.37 10.98 0.38
C GLU A 54 -1.04 12.17 1.30
N TYR A 55 -2.05 12.97 1.64
CA TYR A 55 -1.90 14.21 2.41
C TYR A 55 -1.27 14.01 3.80
N ILE A 56 -1.34 12.81 4.38
CA ILE A 56 -0.63 12.50 5.64
C ILE A 56 0.88 12.53 5.42
N VAL A 57 1.37 11.91 4.34
CA VAL A 57 2.80 11.88 4.01
C VAL A 57 3.28 13.29 3.67
N GLU A 58 2.50 14.02 2.87
CA GLU A 58 2.81 15.42 2.54
C GLU A 58 2.88 16.31 3.78
N ALA A 59 1.96 16.15 4.74
CA ALA A 59 1.99 16.89 6.00
C ALA A 59 3.22 16.54 6.85
N LEU A 60 3.58 15.25 6.94
CA LEU A 60 4.77 14.80 7.67
C LEU A 60 6.06 15.37 7.08
N VAL A 61 6.15 15.45 5.75
CA VAL A 61 7.28 16.02 5.02
C VAL A 61 7.31 17.54 5.18
N ALA A 62 6.19 18.22 4.94
CA ALA A 62 6.10 19.69 4.99
C ALA A 62 6.43 20.27 6.37
N GLN A 63 6.16 19.51 7.44
CA GLN A 63 6.40 19.92 8.83
C GLN A 63 7.67 19.31 9.46
N ASP A 64 8.53 18.63 8.68
CA ASP A 64 9.76 17.97 9.14
C ASP A 64 9.53 17.03 10.36
N ARG A 65 8.43 16.28 10.31
CA ARG A 65 8.05 15.35 11.39
C ARG A 65 8.61 13.94 11.20
N LEU A 66 9.17 13.61 10.04
CA LEU A 66 9.80 12.30 9.81
C LEU A 66 10.98 12.05 10.77
N SER A 67 11.85 13.06 10.99
CA SER A 67 12.95 12.96 11.94
C SER A 67 12.46 12.77 13.40
N HIS A 68 11.32 13.38 13.74
CA HIS A 68 10.67 13.19 15.05
C HIS A 68 10.12 11.77 15.21
N LEU A 69 9.51 11.19 14.17
CA LEU A 69 9.06 9.80 14.19
C LEU A 69 10.22 8.81 14.36
N VAL A 70 11.38 9.09 13.75
CA VAL A 70 12.58 8.27 13.96
C VAL A 70 13.08 8.37 15.40
N HIS A 71 13.07 9.56 16.00
CA HIS A 71 13.39 9.71 17.42
C HIS A 71 12.45 8.89 18.31
N GLU A 72 11.13 9.00 18.12
CA GLU A 72 10.14 8.23 18.87
C GLU A 72 10.33 6.72 18.68
N LEU A 73 10.73 6.29 17.48
CA LEU A 73 10.99 4.89 17.18
C LEU A 73 12.18 4.36 17.99
N LEU A 74 13.25 5.15 18.12
CA LEU A 74 14.41 4.80 18.93
C LEU A 74 14.08 4.78 20.43
N VAL A 75 13.22 5.69 20.90
CA VAL A 75 12.73 5.69 22.29
C VAL A 75 11.90 4.43 22.56
N ALA A 76 10.98 4.07 21.67
CA ALA A 76 10.16 2.86 21.79
C ALA A 76 11.02 1.57 21.76
N GLU A 77 12.02 1.52 20.88
CA GLU A 77 12.99 0.42 20.83
C GLU A 77 13.79 0.33 22.15
N ALA A 78 14.32 1.45 22.63
CA ALA A 78 15.10 1.49 23.87
C ALA A 78 14.26 1.07 25.09
N TRP A 79 13.02 1.56 25.18
CA TRP A 79 12.08 1.18 26.24
C TRP A 79 11.80 -0.32 26.23
N THR A 80 11.50 -0.88 25.04
CA THR A 80 11.20 -2.30 24.89
C THR A 80 12.42 -3.19 25.19
N CYS A 81 13.62 -2.74 24.87
CA CYS A 81 14.84 -3.50 25.14
C CYS A 81 15.32 -3.43 26.60
N ARG A 82 15.09 -2.30 27.30
CA ARG A 82 15.72 -2.03 28.60
C ARG A 82 14.74 -1.93 29.77
N LEU A 83 13.58 -1.30 29.58
CA LEU A 83 12.60 -1.07 30.64
C LEU A 83 11.54 -2.17 30.70
N PHE A 84 11.09 -2.68 29.56
CA PHE A 84 10.09 -3.75 29.53
C PHE A 84 10.47 -4.98 30.38
N PRO A 85 11.71 -5.51 30.36
CA PRO A 85 12.09 -6.64 31.21
C PRO A 85 12.03 -6.36 32.72
N LEU A 86 12.17 -5.10 33.14
CA LEU A 86 12.08 -4.68 34.54
C LEU A 86 10.62 -4.46 34.98
N LEU A 87 9.76 -4.11 34.02
CA LEU A 87 8.35 -3.78 34.27
C LEU A 87 7.41 -4.96 34.01
N SER A 88 7.81 -5.97 33.23
CA SER A 88 6.92 -7.04 32.73
C SER A 88 6.10 -7.72 33.82
N GLY A 89 6.72 -8.04 34.96
CA GLY A 89 6.03 -8.68 36.08
C GLY A 89 4.96 -7.78 36.72
N HIS A 90 5.21 -6.46 36.80
CA HIS A 90 4.21 -5.51 37.30
C HIS A 90 3.10 -5.26 36.29
N LEU A 91 3.45 -5.09 35.01
CA LEU A 91 2.49 -4.88 33.93
C LEU A 91 1.51 -6.05 33.84
N ALA A 92 2.00 -7.29 33.92
CA ALA A 92 1.18 -8.48 33.88
C ALA A 92 0.26 -8.64 35.11
N ALA A 93 0.73 -8.22 36.30
CA ALA A 93 0.01 -8.46 37.55
C ALA A 93 -0.97 -7.34 37.93
N SER A 94 -0.69 -6.09 37.54
CA SER A 94 -1.34 -4.92 38.15
C SER A 94 -1.84 -3.88 37.15
N VAL A 95 -1.51 -4.00 35.86
CA VAL A 95 -1.90 -3.01 34.84
C VAL A 95 -2.90 -3.61 33.87
N ASP A 96 -3.96 -2.87 33.56
CA ASP A 96 -4.95 -3.29 32.57
C ASP A 96 -4.30 -3.37 31.17
N SER A 97 -4.68 -4.40 30.41
CA SER A 97 -4.39 -4.57 28.99
C SER A 97 -4.56 -3.31 28.16
N ILE A 98 -5.58 -2.50 28.48
CA ILE A 98 -5.82 -1.24 27.80
C ILE A 98 -4.58 -0.35 27.86
N LEU A 99 -3.85 -0.28 28.97
CA LEU A 99 -2.71 0.65 29.08
C LEU A 99 -1.38 0.09 28.59
N TRP A 100 -1.08 -1.19 28.82
CA TRP A 100 0.21 -1.73 28.41
C TRP A 100 0.26 -2.07 26.91
N GLU A 101 -0.87 -2.40 26.28
CA GLU A 101 -0.94 -2.74 24.86
C GLU A 101 -0.38 -1.66 23.92
N PRO A 102 -0.77 -0.37 24.01
CA PRO A 102 -0.18 0.67 23.15
C PRO A 102 1.32 0.81 23.35
N VAL A 103 1.82 0.62 24.56
CA VAL A 103 3.24 0.77 24.87
C VAL A 103 4.03 -0.29 24.13
N LEU A 104 3.51 -1.52 24.06
CA LEU A 104 4.12 -2.59 23.28
C LEU A 104 3.91 -2.42 21.78
N ALA A 105 2.76 -1.91 21.34
CA ALA A 105 2.41 -1.75 19.93
C ALA A 105 3.05 -0.52 19.27
N HIS A 106 3.49 0.48 20.05
CA HIS A 106 3.96 1.77 19.54
C HIS A 106 5.13 1.66 18.57
N GLU A 107 6.09 0.76 18.83
CA GLU A 107 7.23 0.53 17.94
C GLU A 107 6.75 0.06 16.55
N ALA A 108 5.81 -0.88 16.51
CA ALA A 108 5.24 -1.39 15.27
C ALA A 108 4.38 -0.33 14.55
N LEU A 109 3.63 0.48 15.30
CA LEU A 109 2.86 1.61 14.76
C LEU A 109 3.76 2.61 14.03
N LEU A 110 4.86 3.02 14.66
CA LEU A 110 5.83 3.95 14.07
C LEU A 110 6.50 3.35 12.83
N CYS A 111 6.91 2.08 12.90
CA CYS A 111 7.46 1.39 11.74
C CYS A 111 6.47 1.35 10.58
N ASN A 112 5.19 1.13 10.86
CA ASN A 112 4.15 1.02 9.85
C ASN A 112 3.86 2.38 9.17
N LEU A 113 3.82 3.46 9.95
CA LEU A 113 3.66 4.81 9.41
C LEU A 113 4.88 5.25 8.59
N LEU A 114 6.09 4.97 9.08
CA LEU A 114 7.34 5.22 8.36
C LEU A 114 7.43 4.36 7.09
N GLU A 115 6.99 3.10 7.11
CA GLU A 115 6.98 2.23 5.93
C GLU A 115 6.11 2.81 4.80
N VAL A 116 4.94 3.37 5.12
CA VAL A 116 4.09 4.04 4.12
C VAL A 116 4.74 5.33 3.63
N ALA A 117 5.27 6.16 4.53
CA ALA A 117 5.89 7.42 4.13
C ALA A 117 7.12 7.19 3.23
N LEU A 118 8.01 6.27 3.62
CA LEU A 118 9.28 5.99 2.93
C LEU A 118 9.11 5.22 1.61
N TYR A 119 7.90 4.77 1.28
CA TYR A 119 7.60 4.32 -0.08
C TYR A 119 7.84 5.44 -1.10
N HIS A 120 7.72 6.70 -0.70
CA HIS A 120 7.93 7.86 -1.56
C HIS A 120 9.38 8.37 -1.50
N GLN A 121 10.00 8.54 -2.66
CA GLN A 121 11.36 9.07 -2.78
C GLN A 121 11.53 10.44 -2.10
N HIS A 122 10.53 11.33 -2.24
CA HIS A 122 10.61 12.68 -1.65
C HIS A 122 10.57 12.65 -0.11
N ALA A 123 9.86 11.69 0.48
CA ALA A 123 9.84 11.49 1.92
C ALA A 123 11.17 10.93 2.43
N CYS A 124 11.78 10.00 1.68
CA CYS A 124 13.15 9.56 1.97
C CYS A 124 14.12 10.75 1.95
N ALA A 125 14.04 11.61 0.92
CA ALA A 125 14.91 12.79 0.79
C ALA A 125 14.68 13.87 1.86
N ALA A 126 13.52 13.85 2.53
CA ALA A 126 13.20 14.78 3.61
C ALA A 126 13.74 14.34 4.98
N LEU A 127 14.25 13.10 5.11
CA LEU A 127 14.93 12.68 6.34
C LEU A 127 16.21 13.47 6.54
N SER A 128 16.45 13.90 7.78
CA SER A 128 17.78 14.37 8.17
C SER A 128 18.81 13.24 8.04
N GLU A 129 20.07 13.57 7.73
CA GLU A 129 21.15 12.58 7.59
C GLU A 129 21.28 11.72 8.86
N ASP A 130 21.19 12.34 10.05
CA ASP A 130 21.25 11.64 11.34
C ASP A 130 20.09 10.64 11.51
N ALA A 131 18.86 11.04 11.17
CA ALA A 131 17.69 10.16 11.26
C ALA A 131 17.78 8.99 10.25
N ALA A 132 18.27 9.26 9.04
CA ALA A 132 18.45 8.22 8.02
C ALA A 132 19.51 7.19 8.44
N LEU A 133 20.62 7.62 9.06
CA LEU A 133 21.64 6.72 9.58
C LEU A 133 21.11 5.85 10.73
N GLU A 134 20.38 6.43 11.68
CA GLU A 134 19.76 5.70 12.79
C GLU A 134 18.74 4.68 12.29
N LEU A 135 17.97 5.04 11.26
CA LEU A 135 17.01 4.13 10.66
C LEU A 135 17.69 2.95 9.97
N CYS A 136 18.86 3.15 9.33
CA CYS A 136 19.67 2.06 8.79
C CYS A 136 20.07 1.06 9.88
N ASP A 137 20.52 1.57 11.03
CA ASP A 137 20.95 0.72 12.14
C ASP A 137 19.78 0.03 12.84
N PHE A 138 18.66 0.74 13.00
CA PHE A 138 17.41 0.17 13.48
C PHE A 138 16.99 -1.01 12.59
N CYS A 139 16.96 -0.80 11.28
CA CYS A 139 16.63 -1.85 10.33
C CYS A 139 17.57 -3.04 10.48
N GLN A 140 18.89 -2.81 10.56
CA GLN A 140 19.86 -3.89 10.76
C GLN A 140 19.59 -4.69 12.04
N ARG A 141 19.34 -4.03 13.18
CA ARG A 141 18.99 -4.72 14.43
C ARG A 141 17.74 -5.58 14.28
N LYS A 142 16.72 -5.09 13.57
CA LYS A 142 15.49 -5.84 13.30
C LYS A 142 15.68 -7.02 12.33
N LEU A 143 16.53 -6.88 11.31
CA LEU A 143 16.88 -7.99 10.43
C LEU A 143 17.64 -9.09 11.19
N VAL A 144 18.57 -8.71 12.07
CA VAL A 144 19.26 -9.65 12.95
C VAL A 144 18.25 -10.34 13.88
N HIS A 145 17.30 -9.60 14.44
CA HIS A 145 16.21 -10.17 15.22
C HIS A 145 15.40 -11.21 14.41
N LEU A 146 15.01 -10.93 13.17
CA LEU A 146 14.31 -11.90 12.32
C LEU A 146 15.14 -13.16 12.01
N ASN A 147 16.47 -13.05 11.98
CA ASN A 147 17.36 -14.18 11.72
C ASN A 147 17.54 -15.12 12.93
N ILE A 148 17.41 -14.59 14.15
CA ILE A 148 17.66 -15.31 15.40
C ILE A 148 16.34 -15.76 16.03
N SER A 149 15.33 -14.89 16.01
CA SER A 149 14.03 -15.14 16.62
C SER A 149 13.17 -16.08 15.80
N LYS A 150 12.30 -16.82 16.49
CA LYS A 150 11.27 -17.63 15.84
C LYS A 150 10.07 -16.74 15.51
N ALA A 151 9.34 -17.12 14.46
CA ALA A 151 8.02 -16.55 14.21
C ALA A 151 7.14 -16.65 15.48
N PRO A 152 6.30 -15.64 15.75
CA PRO A 152 5.40 -15.65 16.90
C PRO A 152 4.55 -16.92 16.94
N ALA A 153 4.07 -17.25 18.14
CA ALA A 153 3.19 -18.41 18.34
C ALA A 153 1.97 -18.35 17.41
N ALA A 154 1.35 -19.52 17.16
CA ALA A 154 0.16 -19.53 16.32
C ALA A 154 -0.99 -18.77 17.01
N GLN A 155 -1.97 -18.34 16.20
CA GLN A 155 -3.35 -18.25 16.70
C GLN A 155 -3.71 -19.65 17.31
N ASP A 156 -4.78 -19.95 18.02
CA ASP A 156 -4.86 -21.20 18.85
C ASP A 156 -3.90 -21.24 20.06
N ASP A 157 -2.58 -21.06 19.90
CA ASP A 157 -1.62 -21.06 21.03
C ASP A 157 -1.84 -19.83 21.94
N TRP A 158 -2.20 -18.68 21.36
CA TRP A 158 -2.62 -17.49 22.12
C TRP A 158 -3.86 -17.74 22.99
N LYS A 159 -4.92 -18.41 22.48
CA LYS A 159 -6.16 -18.64 23.25
C LYS A 159 -5.87 -19.48 24.48
N ALA A 160 -4.96 -20.45 24.32
CA ALA A 160 -4.53 -21.29 25.43
C ALA A 160 -3.71 -20.50 26.46
N ALA A 161 -2.83 -19.60 26.02
CA ALA A 161 -1.96 -18.82 26.90
C ALA A 161 -2.71 -17.73 27.70
N VAL A 162 -3.61 -16.97 27.04
CA VAL A 162 -4.41 -15.89 27.65
C VAL A 162 -5.23 -16.39 28.85
N HIS A 163 -5.74 -17.62 28.77
CA HIS A 163 -6.55 -18.20 29.85
C HIS A 163 -5.73 -18.80 31.01
N GLN A 164 -4.41 -18.88 30.88
CA GLN A 164 -3.55 -19.59 31.83
C GLN A 164 -2.59 -18.67 32.57
N ASP A 165 -1.98 -17.70 31.89
CA ASP A 165 -0.88 -16.90 32.43
C ASP A 165 -0.78 -15.51 31.78
N ALA A 166 -1.01 -14.47 32.60
CA ALA A 166 -0.98 -13.07 32.17
C ALA A 166 0.42 -12.60 31.76
N GLU A 167 1.48 -13.12 32.39
CA GLU A 167 2.85 -12.76 32.03
C GLU A 167 3.22 -13.37 30.67
N LYS A 168 2.76 -14.59 30.42
CA LYS A 168 2.93 -15.26 29.14
C LYS A 168 2.14 -14.58 28.02
N GLU A 169 0.94 -14.09 28.30
CA GLU A 169 0.18 -13.25 27.35
C GLU A 169 0.96 -11.99 26.96
N LEU A 170 1.45 -11.26 27.96
CA LEU A 170 2.24 -10.03 27.75
C LEU A 170 3.49 -10.29 26.90
N GLN A 171 4.22 -11.37 27.19
CA GLN A 171 5.41 -11.77 26.41
C GLN A 171 5.05 -12.13 24.96
N LEU A 172 3.95 -12.83 24.73
CA LEU A 172 3.51 -13.17 23.37
C LEU A 172 3.11 -11.92 22.58
N ARG A 173 2.45 -10.95 23.21
CA ARG A 173 2.11 -9.67 22.58
C ARG A 173 3.33 -8.84 22.23
N GLN A 174 4.31 -8.81 23.14
CA GLN A 174 5.58 -8.15 22.88
C GLN A 174 6.31 -8.79 21.69
N GLN A 175 6.34 -10.13 21.59
CA GLN A 175 6.95 -10.83 20.45
C GLN A 175 6.22 -10.57 19.13
N GLU A 176 4.88 -10.52 19.15
CA GLU A 176 4.06 -10.22 17.97
C GLU A 176 4.31 -8.80 17.45
N SER A 177 4.37 -7.82 18.36
CA SER A 177 4.69 -6.44 18.01
C SER A 177 6.11 -6.32 17.44
N GLN A 178 7.12 -6.90 18.12
CA GLN A 178 8.51 -6.89 17.64
C GLN A 178 8.68 -7.57 16.29
N TYR A 179 7.95 -8.65 16.05
CA TYR A 179 7.96 -9.33 14.76
C TYR A 179 7.36 -8.45 13.66
N SER A 180 6.24 -7.79 13.93
CA SER A 180 5.58 -6.87 13.00
C SER A 180 6.48 -5.68 12.65
N ALA A 181 7.06 -5.02 13.66
CA ALA A 181 8.04 -3.96 13.48
C ALA A 181 9.24 -4.41 12.64
N ALA A 182 9.73 -5.64 12.87
CA ALA A 182 10.87 -6.15 12.13
C ALA A 182 10.56 -6.49 10.66
N ILE A 183 9.33 -6.92 10.36
CA ILE A 183 8.87 -7.10 8.98
C ILE A 183 8.77 -5.75 8.27
N CYS A 184 8.20 -4.72 8.91
CA CYS A 184 8.18 -3.35 8.36
C CYS A 184 9.61 -2.83 8.12
N ALA A 185 10.55 -3.11 9.05
CA ALA A 185 11.94 -2.72 8.93
C ALA A 185 12.67 -3.35 7.72
N LEU A 186 12.30 -4.57 7.32
CA LEU A 186 12.78 -5.16 6.07
C LEU A 186 12.33 -4.34 4.85
N THR A 187 11.07 -3.91 4.85
CA THR A 187 10.53 -3.07 3.78
C THR A 187 11.22 -1.70 3.76
N MET A 188 11.38 -1.06 4.93
CA MET A 188 12.06 0.22 5.08
C MET A 188 13.51 0.15 4.59
N LEU A 189 14.26 -0.90 4.96
CA LEU A 189 15.62 -1.10 4.46
C LEU A 189 15.67 -1.16 2.94
N ARG A 190 14.69 -1.84 2.31
CA ARG A 190 14.61 -1.91 0.85
C ARG A 190 14.37 -0.54 0.21
N TYR A 191 13.55 0.33 0.81
CA TYR A 191 13.40 1.72 0.34
C TYR A 191 14.70 2.51 0.49
N LEU A 192 15.38 2.37 1.63
CA LEU A 192 16.66 3.03 1.88
C LEU A 192 17.74 2.59 0.89
N THR A 193 17.79 1.31 0.53
CA THR A 193 18.77 0.81 -0.47
C THR A 193 18.45 1.26 -1.89
N GLU A 194 17.18 1.51 -2.22
CA GLU A 194 16.76 2.06 -3.51
C GLU A 194 17.27 3.50 -3.72
N HIS A 195 17.35 4.26 -2.63
CA HIS A 195 17.72 5.69 -2.66
C HIS A 195 19.07 5.98 -1.99
N MET A 196 19.89 4.97 -1.69
CA MET A 196 21.15 5.12 -0.94
C MET A 196 22.19 6.04 -1.61
N GLU A 197 22.10 6.24 -2.93
CA GLU A 197 22.95 7.17 -3.68
C GLU A 197 22.50 8.63 -3.52
N THR A 198 21.21 8.87 -3.22
CA THR A 198 20.61 10.20 -3.12
C THR A 198 20.40 10.69 -1.68
N LEU A 199 20.38 9.79 -0.69
CA LEU A 199 20.04 10.12 0.70
C LEU A 199 21.19 10.76 1.51
N GLY A 200 22.43 10.64 1.05
CA GLY A 200 23.59 11.20 1.73
C GLY A 200 24.83 10.33 1.59
N LEU A 201 26.02 10.94 1.75
CA LEU A 201 27.31 10.26 1.51
C LEU A 201 27.59 9.12 2.49
N GLY A 202 27.06 9.19 3.72
CA GLY A 202 27.27 8.19 4.77
C GLY A 202 26.38 6.95 4.66
N ILE A 203 25.21 7.05 4.02
CA ILE A 203 24.16 6.02 4.07
C ILE A 203 24.60 4.71 3.41
N MET A 204 25.16 4.78 2.20
CA MET A 204 25.67 3.59 1.51
C MET A 204 26.75 2.88 2.34
N SER A 205 27.68 3.64 2.93
CA SER A 205 28.73 3.06 3.78
C SER A 205 28.16 2.44 5.04
N ARG A 206 27.13 3.07 5.64
CA ARG A 206 26.46 2.54 6.84
C ARG A 206 25.74 1.23 6.55
N ILE A 207 24.94 1.17 5.49
CA ILE A 207 24.19 -0.03 5.10
C ILE A 207 25.14 -1.19 4.74
N VAL A 208 26.16 -0.90 3.92
CA VAL A 208 26.99 -1.93 3.31
C VAL A 208 28.20 -2.30 4.15
N SER A 209 28.97 -1.31 4.63
CA SER A 209 30.25 -1.57 5.29
C SER A 209 30.11 -1.75 6.80
N VAL A 210 29.26 -0.97 7.46
CA VAL A 210 29.11 -1.00 8.93
C VAL A 210 28.11 -2.06 9.35
N ASN A 211 26.92 -2.03 8.75
CA ASN A 211 25.83 -2.93 9.09
C ASN A 211 25.95 -4.29 8.40
N ASP A 212 26.71 -4.39 7.30
CA ASP A 212 26.82 -5.60 6.47
C ASP A 212 25.44 -6.19 6.16
N ALA A 213 24.54 -5.34 5.66
CA ALA A 213 23.16 -5.71 5.34
C ALA A 213 23.04 -6.97 4.44
N PRO A 214 23.92 -7.23 3.44
CA PRO A 214 23.90 -8.47 2.68
C PRO A 214 23.99 -9.72 3.56
N SER A 215 24.88 -9.73 4.55
CA SER A 215 25.06 -10.87 5.46
C SER A 215 23.84 -11.12 6.36
N ALA A 216 23.02 -10.10 6.60
CA ALA A 216 21.73 -10.25 7.27
C ALA A 216 20.59 -10.68 6.32
N LEU A 217 20.59 -10.22 5.07
CA LEU A 217 19.56 -10.55 4.06
C LEU A 217 19.67 -11.99 3.53
N VAL A 218 20.88 -12.51 3.34
CA VAL A 218 21.12 -13.88 2.85
C VAL A 218 20.41 -14.94 3.71
N PRO A 219 20.63 -15.03 5.03
CA PRO A 219 19.95 -16.02 5.86
C PRO A 219 18.44 -15.81 5.96
N LEU A 220 17.93 -14.58 5.79
CA LEU A 220 16.49 -14.31 5.73
C LEU A 220 15.86 -14.92 4.48
N LEU A 221 16.52 -14.81 3.33
CA LEU A 221 16.06 -15.40 2.08
C LEU A 221 16.08 -16.93 2.09
N GLU A 222 17.03 -17.54 2.82
CA GLU A 222 17.08 -18.98 3.02
C GLU A 222 16.00 -19.48 3.99
N LYS A 223 15.87 -18.84 5.16
CA LYS A 223 14.95 -19.29 6.23
C LYS A 223 13.50 -18.90 5.96
N GLN A 224 13.27 -17.77 5.29
CA GLN A 224 11.97 -17.15 5.03
C GLN A 224 11.08 -17.10 6.29
N PRO A 225 11.40 -16.24 7.29
CA PRO A 225 10.70 -16.22 8.58
C PRO A 225 9.20 -15.92 8.46
N TRP A 226 8.77 -15.24 7.39
CA TRP A 226 7.36 -15.00 7.04
C TRP A 226 6.60 -16.24 6.55
N ARG A 227 7.26 -17.40 6.42
CA ARG A 227 6.62 -18.69 6.14
C ARG A 227 6.74 -19.59 7.38
N ARG A 228 5.63 -20.20 7.78
CA ARG A 228 5.65 -21.23 8.85
C ARG A 228 4.75 -22.40 8.50
N ARG A 229 4.99 -23.54 9.16
CA ARG A 229 4.12 -24.71 9.07
C ARG A 229 3.27 -24.79 10.34
N GLY A 230 1.99 -24.48 10.21
CA GLY A 230 1.01 -24.62 11.29
C GLY A 230 0.38 -26.02 11.31
N LYS A 231 -0.50 -26.26 12.29
CA LYS A 231 -1.26 -27.52 12.44
C LYS A 231 -2.12 -27.85 11.21
N LYS A 232 -2.65 -26.81 10.53
CA LYS A 232 -3.55 -26.92 9.38
C LYS A 232 -2.86 -26.82 8.01
N GLY A 233 -1.53 -26.73 7.96
CA GLY A 233 -0.78 -26.60 6.72
C GLY A 233 0.25 -25.46 6.72
N ARG A 234 0.68 -25.02 5.53
CA ARG A 234 1.63 -23.90 5.39
C ARG A 234 0.90 -22.57 5.56
N GLN A 235 1.50 -21.66 6.32
CA GLN A 235 1.00 -20.32 6.56
C GLN A 235 2.02 -19.29 6.08
N LEU A 236 1.52 -18.17 5.60
CA LEU A 236 2.28 -17.01 5.17
C LEU A 236 1.84 -15.80 5.99
N PHE A 237 2.80 -14.98 6.41
CA PHE A 237 2.51 -13.70 7.04
C PHE A 237 2.21 -12.66 5.95
N GLU A 238 1.02 -12.08 5.97
CA GLU A 238 0.57 -11.02 5.06
C GLU A 238 -0.35 -10.04 5.81
N ASP A 239 -0.16 -8.74 5.55
CA ASP A 239 -0.99 -7.65 6.07
C ASP A 239 -1.21 -7.73 7.60
N GLY A 240 -0.12 -7.97 8.34
CA GLY A 240 -0.11 -8.04 9.81
C GLY A 240 -0.65 -9.35 10.39
N ARG A 241 -1.02 -10.34 9.57
CA ARG A 241 -1.63 -11.60 10.04
C ARG A 241 -1.09 -12.84 9.35
N TRP A 242 -1.21 -13.98 10.03
CA TRP A 242 -0.87 -15.28 9.47
C TRP A 242 -2.04 -15.88 8.69
N VAL A 243 -1.88 -16.05 7.39
CA VAL A 243 -2.89 -16.58 6.46
C VAL A 243 -2.51 -17.99 6.01
N SER A 244 -3.49 -18.89 5.87
CA SER A 244 -3.25 -20.25 5.36
C SER A 244 -3.08 -20.23 3.84
N MET A 245 -2.03 -20.88 3.33
CA MET A 245 -1.76 -20.95 1.90
C MET A 245 -2.55 -22.09 1.25
N GLN A 246 -3.18 -21.81 0.10
CA GLN A 246 -3.72 -22.83 -0.79
C GLN A 246 -2.60 -23.53 -1.58
N GLN A 247 -2.90 -24.69 -2.18
CA GLN A 247 -1.90 -25.45 -2.93
C GLN A 247 -1.32 -24.68 -4.13
N GLU A 248 -2.15 -23.87 -4.79
CA GLU A 248 -1.80 -23.05 -5.95
C GLU A 248 -0.81 -21.93 -5.59
N ASP A 249 -0.89 -21.39 -4.37
CA ASP A 249 -0.04 -20.29 -3.91
C ASP A 249 1.32 -20.77 -3.37
N HIS A 250 1.57 -22.08 -3.25
CA HIS A 250 2.81 -22.59 -2.67
C HIS A 250 4.07 -22.13 -3.40
N LEU A 251 3.98 -21.91 -4.71
CA LEU A 251 5.08 -21.43 -5.55
C LEU A 251 5.09 -19.91 -5.74
N ARG A 252 4.06 -19.21 -5.24
CA ARG A 252 3.98 -17.75 -5.34
C ARG A 252 5.00 -17.10 -4.40
N LEU A 253 5.72 -16.13 -4.94
CA LEU A 253 6.62 -15.27 -4.20
C LEU A 253 5.81 -14.40 -3.24
N SER A 254 6.13 -14.48 -1.96
CA SER A 254 5.52 -13.64 -0.93
C SER A 254 6.02 -12.20 -1.04
N LYS A 255 5.19 -11.22 -0.69
CA LYS A 255 5.54 -9.78 -0.66
C LYS A 255 6.88 -9.54 0.07
N HIS A 256 7.03 -10.08 1.28
CA HIS A 256 8.23 -9.95 2.12
C HIS A 256 9.51 -10.51 1.46
N ALA A 257 9.41 -11.68 0.83
CA ALA A 257 10.53 -12.24 0.08
C ALA A 257 10.90 -11.37 -1.12
N ALA A 258 9.92 -10.79 -1.82
CA ALA A 258 10.20 -9.83 -2.90
C ALA A 258 10.97 -8.62 -2.35
N GLN A 259 10.59 -8.07 -1.19
CA GLN A 259 11.33 -6.95 -0.59
C GLN A 259 12.77 -7.32 -0.23
N ALA A 260 13.01 -8.49 0.35
CA ALA A 260 14.36 -8.94 0.64
C ALA A 260 15.21 -9.13 -0.64
N TRP A 261 14.62 -9.70 -1.70
CA TRP A 261 15.30 -9.86 -2.98
C TRP A 261 15.62 -8.51 -3.65
N LEU A 262 14.68 -7.56 -3.62
CA LEU A 262 14.87 -6.22 -4.15
C LEU A 262 15.94 -5.46 -3.34
N ALA A 263 15.99 -5.62 -2.03
CA ALA A 263 17.05 -5.01 -1.21
C ALA A 263 18.44 -5.53 -1.61
N VAL A 264 18.60 -6.85 -1.79
CA VAL A 264 19.87 -7.44 -2.26
C VAL A 264 20.22 -6.95 -3.66
N HIS A 265 19.24 -6.91 -4.56
CA HIS A 265 19.41 -6.38 -5.90
C HIS A 265 19.93 -4.93 -5.86
N ASN A 266 19.30 -4.05 -5.10
CA ASN A 266 19.70 -2.64 -4.99
C ASN A 266 21.15 -2.50 -4.50
N ILE A 267 21.56 -3.30 -3.51
CA ILE A 267 22.93 -3.28 -2.97
C ILE A 267 23.96 -3.78 -4.01
N LEU A 268 23.68 -4.90 -4.70
CA LEU A 268 24.65 -5.56 -5.57
C LEU A 268 24.67 -5.03 -7.01
N MET A 269 23.65 -4.30 -7.45
CA MET A 269 23.64 -3.70 -8.78
C MET A 269 24.49 -2.44 -8.87
N GLY A 270 24.52 -1.61 -7.82
CA GLY A 270 25.40 -0.43 -7.74
C GLY A 270 26.87 -0.83 -7.76
N ARG A 271 27.71 -0.14 -8.54
CA ARG A 271 29.13 -0.50 -8.67
C ARG A 271 29.91 -0.28 -7.37
N GLU A 272 29.72 0.87 -6.74
CA GLU A 272 30.41 1.25 -5.51
C GLU A 272 29.90 0.44 -4.31
N SER A 273 28.57 0.29 -4.19
CA SER A 273 27.94 -0.52 -3.16
C SER A 273 28.36 -2.00 -3.29
N ARG A 274 28.39 -2.57 -4.51
CA ARG A 274 28.86 -3.94 -4.73
C ARG A 274 30.32 -4.13 -4.34
N ALA A 275 31.20 -3.20 -4.69
CA ALA A 275 32.62 -3.28 -4.35
C ALA A 275 32.83 -3.31 -2.82
N LYS A 276 32.05 -2.52 -2.07
CA LYS A 276 32.06 -2.53 -0.60
C LYS A 276 31.38 -3.78 -0.01
N ALA A 277 30.29 -4.24 -0.60
CA ALA A 277 29.49 -5.38 -0.12
C ALA A 277 30.22 -6.71 -0.29
N LEU A 278 31.07 -6.81 -1.32
CA LEU A 278 31.84 -8.00 -1.66
C LEU A 278 33.34 -7.79 -1.42
N ALA A 279 33.69 -6.99 -0.42
CA ALA A 279 35.08 -6.62 -0.13
C ALA A 279 35.91 -7.79 0.42
N SER A 280 35.27 -8.77 1.06
CA SER A 280 35.94 -9.94 1.66
C SER A 280 35.47 -11.26 1.05
N GLY A 281 36.35 -12.27 1.07
CA GLY A 281 36.01 -13.62 0.62
C GLY A 281 34.82 -14.23 1.37
N ALA A 282 34.66 -13.93 2.66
CA ALA A 282 33.51 -14.39 3.45
C ALA A 282 32.19 -13.80 2.96
N GLN A 283 32.16 -12.50 2.62
CA GLN A 283 30.99 -11.83 2.05
C GLN A 283 30.66 -12.36 0.65
N CYS A 284 31.67 -12.60 -0.18
CA CYS A 284 31.49 -13.27 -1.47
C CYS A 284 30.86 -14.65 -1.31
N CYS A 285 31.39 -15.48 -0.41
CA CYS A 285 30.82 -16.79 -0.11
C CYS A 285 29.38 -16.69 0.41
N ALA A 286 29.07 -15.70 1.23
CA ALA A 286 27.71 -15.46 1.71
C ALA A 286 26.75 -15.11 0.56
N ALA A 287 27.12 -14.18 -0.32
CA ALA A 287 26.31 -13.80 -1.47
C ALA A 287 26.08 -14.96 -2.45
N LEU A 288 27.09 -15.81 -2.67
CA LEU A 288 26.99 -16.98 -3.55
C LEU A 288 25.97 -18.02 -3.08
N ARG A 289 25.59 -18.03 -1.79
CA ARG A 289 24.51 -18.89 -1.27
C ARG A 289 23.13 -18.53 -1.82
N LEU A 290 22.97 -17.33 -2.38
CA LEU A 290 21.72 -16.92 -3.03
C LEU A 290 21.55 -17.55 -4.41
N ARG A 291 22.64 -17.95 -5.06
CA ARG A 291 22.61 -18.45 -6.44
C ARG A 291 21.70 -19.67 -6.65
N PRO A 292 21.67 -20.68 -5.76
CA PRO A 292 20.73 -21.80 -5.87
C PRO A 292 19.27 -21.40 -5.65
N LEU A 293 19.01 -20.28 -4.96
CA LEU A 293 17.65 -19.78 -4.69
C LEU A 293 17.06 -19.05 -5.90
N LEU A 294 17.91 -18.54 -6.81
CA LEU A 294 17.53 -17.89 -8.08
C LEU A 294 17.07 -18.93 -9.12
N THR A 295 15.88 -19.48 -8.89
CA THR A 295 15.23 -20.41 -9.81
C THR A 295 14.56 -19.70 -10.99
N ASP A 296 14.35 -20.39 -12.12
CA ASP A 296 13.62 -19.84 -13.27
C ASP A 296 12.21 -19.38 -12.92
N MET A 297 11.55 -20.06 -11.97
CA MET A 297 10.26 -19.67 -11.42
C MET A 297 10.33 -18.32 -10.71
N LEU A 298 11.36 -18.12 -9.86
CA LEU A 298 11.58 -16.85 -9.17
C LEU A 298 11.88 -15.73 -10.17
N MET A 299 12.74 -15.97 -11.16
CA MET A 299 13.05 -15.00 -12.21
C MET A 299 11.88 -14.73 -13.16
N GLY A 300 10.92 -15.66 -13.27
CA GLY A 300 9.65 -15.45 -13.95
C GLY A 300 8.74 -14.48 -13.19
N GLN A 301 8.72 -14.56 -11.86
CA GLN A 301 7.91 -13.69 -11.00
C GLN A 301 8.57 -12.33 -10.70
N LEU A 302 9.90 -12.28 -10.66
CA LEU A 302 10.67 -11.05 -10.43
C LEU A 302 11.81 -10.93 -11.46
N PRO A 303 11.53 -10.48 -12.70
CA PRO A 303 12.48 -10.47 -13.81
C PRO A 303 13.75 -9.65 -13.57
N VAL A 304 13.70 -8.63 -12.70
CA VAL A 304 14.86 -7.80 -12.34
C VAL A 304 16.01 -8.61 -11.71
N LEU A 305 15.74 -9.81 -11.18
CA LEU A 305 16.76 -10.66 -10.58
C LEU A 305 17.65 -11.38 -11.61
N ARG A 306 17.37 -11.29 -12.91
CA ARG A 306 18.25 -11.86 -13.95
C ARG A 306 19.62 -11.22 -13.94
N ASP A 307 19.67 -9.90 -13.75
CA ASP A 307 20.94 -9.17 -13.68
C ASP A 307 21.70 -9.51 -12.40
N LEU A 308 21.00 -9.67 -11.28
CA LEU A 308 21.59 -10.18 -10.05
C LEU A 308 22.19 -11.59 -10.23
N CYS A 309 21.48 -12.48 -10.93
CA CYS A 309 21.97 -13.82 -11.25
C CYS A 309 23.27 -13.76 -12.04
N ARG A 310 23.34 -12.90 -13.06
CA ARG A 310 24.55 -12.66 -13.84
C ARG A 310 25.71 -12.15 -12.98
N VAL A 311 25.47 -11.20 -12.08
CA VAL A 311 26.50 -10.70 -11.15
C VAL A 311 27.05 -11.83 -10.26
N LEU A 312 26.18 -12.72 -9.77
CA LEU A 312 26.60 -13.87 -8.97
C LEU A 312 27.35 -14.91 -9.81
N ASP A 313 26.96 -15.13 -11.07
CA ASP A 313 27.69 -16.00 -12.00
C ASP A 313 29.10 -15.44 -12.31
N GLU A 314 29.21 -14.13 -12.55
CA GLU A 314 30.50 -13.44 -12.72
C GLU A 314 31.38 -13.56 -11.47
N LEU A 315 30.78 -13.50 -10.28
CA LEU A 315 31.48 -13.70 -9.00
C LEU A 315 31.97 -15.15 -8.83
N MET A 316 31.17 -16.16 -9.21
CA MET A 316 31.59 -17.57 -9.17
C MET A 316 32.76 -17.87 -10.10
N LEU A 317 32.80 -17.21 -11.25
CA LEU A 317 33.87 -17.38 -12.24
C LEU A 317 35.16 -16.62 -11.86
N GLY A 318 35.16 -15.86 -10.77
CA GLY A 318 36.27 -14.98 -10.39
C GLY A 318 36.46 -13.81 -11.35
N CYS A 319 35.46 -13.50 -12.16
CA CYS A 319 35.48 -12.40 -13.13
C CYS A 319 35.21 -11.04 -12.47
N THR A 320 34.80 -11.01 -11.21
CA THR A 320 34.72 -9.76 -10.45
C THR A 320 36.13 -9.26 -10.18
N GLY A 321 36.50 -8.13 -10.78
CA GLY A 321 37.78 -7.43 -10.60
C GLY A 321 38.08 -6.94 -9.17
N ALA A 322 37.51 -7.60 -8.15
CA ALA A 322 37.91 -7.52 -6.75
C ALA A 322 39.24 -8.30 -6.49
N ALA A 323 40.04 -8.52 -7.53
CA ALA A 323 41.44 -8.87 -7.37
C ALA A 323 42.13 -7.65 -6.72
N GLU A 324 42.38 -7.77 -5.42
CA GLU A 324 43.46 -7.08 -4.70
C GLU A 324 43.70 -5.64 -5.15
N GLN A 325 42.75 -4.73 -4.88
CA GLN A 325 43.18 -3.35 -4.73
C GLN A 325 44.13 -3.32 -3.52
N PRO A 326 45.39 -2.87 -3.67
CA PRO A 326 46.24 -2.68 -2.51
C PRO A 326 45.49 -1.71 -1.59
N LEU A 327 45.34 -2.08 -0.32
CA LEU A 327 44.88 -1.21 0.75
C LEU A 327 45.87 -0.05 0.91
N GLY A 328 45.92 0.86 -0.06
CA GLY A 328 46.45 2.19 0.12
C GLY A 328 45.55 2.82 1.18
N GLY A 329 46.12 3.11 2.35
CA GLY A 329 45.37 3.56 3.53
C GLY A 329 44.37 4.65 3.15
N CYS A 330 43.11 4.26 3.04
CA CYS A 330 42.02 5.17 2.76
C CYS A 330 41.52 5.70 4.10
N LEU A 331 41.55 7.02 4.30
CA LEU A 331 40.94 7.65 5.45
C LEU A 331 39.43 7.56 5.26
N LEU A 332 38.78 6.69 6.05
CA LEU A 332 37.33 6.53 6.04
C LEU A 332 36.75 7.47 7.09
N LEU A 333 36.14 8.58 6.63
CA LEU A 333 35.38 9.47 7.49
C LEU A 333 33.97 8.90 7.65
N GLU A 334 33.67 8.38 8.83
CA GLU A 334 32.37 7.79 9.15
C GLU A 334 31.54 8.74 10.02
N GLN A 335 30.29 8.97 9.64
CA GLN A 335 29.32 9.65 10.49
C GLN A 335 28.80 8.67 11.56
N VAL A 336 28.87 9.07 12.83
CA VAL A 336 28.40 8.28 13.96
C VAL A 336 26.98 8.72 14.32
N PRO A 337 25.98 7.81 14.32
CA PRO A 337 24.63 8.14 14.74
C PRO A 337 24.57 8.50 16.22
N MET A 338 23.95 9.64 16.53
CA MET A 338 23.96 10.22 17.89
C MET A 338 22.59 10.17 18.58
N LEU A 339 21.49 10.01 17.85
CA LEU A 339 20.14 10.14 18.43
C LEU A 339 19.86 9.02 19.44
N ARG A 340 20.21 7.78 19.08
CA ARG A 340 20.02 6.64 19.99
C ARG A 340 20.95 6.71 21.19
N GLU A 341 22.19 7.17 21.01
CA GLU A 341 23.10 7.40 22.13
C GLU A 341 22.51 8.46 23.07
N ALA A 342 21.98 9.56 22.55
CA ALA A 342 21.34 10.61 23.34
C ALA A 342 20.15 10.10 24.17
N VAL A 343 19.36 9.16 23.64
CA VAL A 343 18.24 8.54 24.36
C VAL A 343 18.72 7.62 25.50
N VAL A 344 19.83 6.90 25.31
CA VAL A 344 20.30 5.84 26.21
C VAL A 344 21.28 6.36 27.26
N LYS A 345 22.04 7.41 26.95
CA LYS A 345 23.17 7.89 27.75
C LYS A 345 22.70 8.56 29.03
N GLY A 346 23.27 8.14 30.17
CA GLY A 346 23.00 8.74 31.47
C GLY A 346 21.65 8.34 32.10
N VAL A 347 20.94 7.38 31.51
CA VAL A 347 19.67 6.87 32.05
C VAL A 347 19.94 5.79 33.10
N ASP A 348 19.44 5.99 34.30
CA ASP A 348 19.34 4.95 35.33
C ASP A 348 18.06 4.14 35.08
N TRP A 349 18.21 2.95 34.50
CA TRP A 349 17.11 2.10 34.08
C TRP A 349 16.29 1.57 35.26
N GLU A 350 16.92 1.26 36.38
CA GLU A 350 16.23 0.72 37.56
C GLU A 350 15.43 1.82 38.26
N ALA A 351 16.03 3.00 38.45
CA ALA A 351 15.32 4.15 39.03
C ALA A 351 14.16 4.61 38.13
N THR A 352 14.37 4.63 36.81
CA THR A 352 13.33 5.02 35.84
C THR A 352 12.17 4.02 35.82
N ALA A 353 12.47 2.72 35.86
CA ALA A 353 11.45 1.67 35.94
C ALA A 353 10.61 1.82 37.21
N GLN A 354 11.24 2.04 38.37
CA GLN A 354 10.52 2.23 39.63
C GLN A 354 9.64 3.49 39.59
N ALA A 355 10.14 4.60 39.04
CA ALA A 355 9.37 5.82 38.89
C ALA A 355 8.14 5.65 37.96
N GLN A 356 8.31 5.00 36.80
CA GLN A 356 7.20 4.71 35.88
C GLN A 356 6.17 3.76 36.50
N LYS A 357 6.64 2.76 37.25
CA LYS A 357 5.80 1.80 37.98
C LYS A 357 4.85 2.50 38.95
N GLU A 358 5.34 3.51 39.67
CA GLU A 358 4.55 4.25 40.66
C GLU A 358 3.69 5.35 40.02
N ARG A 359 4.25 6.11 39.09
CA ARG A 359 3.60 7.30 38.50
C ARG A 359 2.56 6.94 37.45
N ASP A 360 2.97 6.19 36.43
CA ASP A 360 2.18 5.97 35.21
C ASP A 360 1.42 4.63 35.26
N PHE A 361 2.04 3.61 35.86
CA PHE A 361 1.48 2.26 36.00
C PHE A 361 1.01 1.94 37.43
N GLY A 362 0.80 2.99 38.25
CA GLY A 362 0.35 2.90 39.64
C GLY A 362 -1.11 3.32 39.83
N SER A 363 -1.41 4.12 40.85
CA SER A 363 -2.80 4.53 41.17
C SER A 363 -3.46 5.39 40.10
N HIS A 364 -2.69 6.17 39.33
CA HIS A 364 -3.20 6.98 38.22
C HIS A 364 -3.60 6.17 36.98
N ALA A 365 -3.20 4.89 36.91
CA ALA A 365 -3.56 4.01 35.81
C ALA A 365 -5.09 3.86 35.66
N ALA A 366 -5.84 3.79 36.78
CA ALA A 366 -7.28 3.58 36.75
C ALA A 366 -8.05 4.73 36.06
N GLU A 367 -7.67 5.98 36.31
CA GLU A 367 -8.29 7.15 35.65
C GLU A 367 -7.95 7.21 34.15
N GLN A 368 -6.72 6.82 33.79
CA GLN A 368 -6.28 6.75 32.40
C GLN A 368 -7.01 5.65 31.62
N VAL A 369 -7.26 4.49 32.24
CA VAL A 369 -8.02 3.39 31.62
C VAL A 369 -9.40 3.87 31.18
N ASP A 370 -10.14 4.58 32.03
CA ASP A 370 -11.48 5.03 31.70
C ASP A 370 -11.51 6.09 30.60
N SER A 371 -10.56 7.04 30.64
CA SER A 371 -10.40 8.03 29.57
C SER A 371 -10.07 7.37 28.24
N ARG A 372 -9.15 6.41 28.24
CA ARG A 372 -8.71 5.71 27.03
C ARG A 372 -9.80 4.78 26.49
N ARG A 373 -10.53 4.08 27.37
CA ARG A 373 -11.69 3.26 26.97
C ARG A 373 -12.71 4.08 26.19
N LYS A 374 -13.00 5.32 26.62
CA LYS A 374 -13.89 6.24 25.89
C LYS A 374 -13.29 6.66 24.53
N SER A 375 -11.99 6.96 24.48
CA SER A 375 -11.28 7.29 23.22
C SER A 375 -11.33 6.13 22.21
N LEU A 376 -11.07 4.91 22.67
CA LEU A 376 -11.13 3.68 21.87
C LEU A 376 -12.54 3.43 21.35
N LEU A 377 -13.57 3.55 22.21
CA LEU A 377 -14.97 3.41 21.78
C LEU A 377 -15.33 4.45 20.72
N SER A 378 -14.93 5.71 20.90
CA SER A 378 -15.16 6.75 19.89
C SER A 378 -14.44 6.46 18.57
N SER A 379 -13.23 5.92 18.63
CA SER A 379 -12.45 5.55 17.44
C SER A 379 -13.06 4.33 16.73
N LEU A 380 -13.56 3.34 17.48
CA LEU A 380 -14.31 2.20 16.96
C LEU A 380 -15.65 2.61 16.35
N GLU A 381 -16.38 3.54 16.97
CA GLU A 381 -17.60 4.10 16.42
C GLU A 381 -17.33 4.84 15.11
N ALA A 382 -16.22 5.57 15.00
CA ALA A 382 -15.81 6.22 13.76
C ALA A 382 -15.41 5.20 12.67
N LEU A 383 -14.67 4.15 13.03
CA LEU A 383 -14.35 3.05 12.11
C LEU A 383 -15.61 2.31 11.64
N TRP A 384 -16.54 2.01 12.55
CA TRP A 384 -17.81 1.40 12.19
C TRP A 384 -18.67 2.33 11.34
N ALA A 385 -18.70 3.63 11.61
CA ALA A 385 -19.40 4.60 10.77
C ALA A 385 -18.84 4.55 9.34
N MET A 386 -17.51 4.45 9.20
CA MET A 386 -16.86 4.29 7.91
C MET A 386 -17.09 2.94 7.25
N ASP A 387 -17.11 1.84 7.99
CA ASP A 387 -17.50 0.54 7.45
C ASP A 387 -18.98 0.55 7.06
N THR A 388 -19.86 1.23 7.80
CA THR A 388 -21.26 1.41 7.41
C THR A 388 -21.43 2.38 6.26
N ASP A 389 -20.53 3.34 6.05
CA ASP A 389 -20.50 4.22 4.88
C ASP A 389 -19.83 3.54 3.69
N GLN A 390 -18.89 2.61 3.91
CA GLN A 390 -18.38 1.71 2.88
C GLN A 390 -19.44 0.68 2.53
N ASP A 391 -20.16 0.14 3.49
CA ASP A 391 -21.27 -0.78 3.33
C ASP A 391 -22.51 -0.07 2.83
N ASN A 392 -22.75 1.21 3.12
CA ASN A 392 -23.83 2.03 2.53
C ASN A 392 -23.39 2.67 1.22
N MET A 393 -22.11 2.86 0.96
CA MET A 393 -21.60 3.08 -0.38
C MET A 393 -21.60 1.77 -1.16
N GLN A 394 -21.50 0.59 -0.53
CA GLN A 394 -21.63 -0.76 -1.11
C GLN A 394 -23.07 -1.32 -1.07
N ALA A 395 -23.99 -0.67 -0.36
CA ALA A 395 -25.43 -0.98 -0.31
C ALA A 395 -26.23 0.10 -1.05
N GLY A 396 -25.71 1.33 -1.10
CA GLY A 396 -26.05 2.38 -2.07
C GLY A 396 -25.33 2.21 -3.42
N SER A 397 -24.22 1.45 -3.44
CA SER A 397 -23.73 0.66 -4.58
C SER A 397 -24.07 -0.80 -4.33
N GLY A 398 -25.36 -1.10 -4.16
CA GLY A 398 -25.86 -2.46 -3.99
C GLY A 398 -25.01 -3.46 -4.79
N GLY A 399 -24.49 -4.47 -4.08
CA GLY A 399 -23.71 -5.55 -4.68
C GLY A 399 -24.32 -5.95 -6.02
N PRO A 400 -23.50 -6.24 -7.04
CA PRO A 400 -23.87 -6.09 -8.45
C PRO A 400 -25.26 -6.66 -8.69
N ASP A 401 -26.25 -5.76 -8.78
CA ASP A 401 -27.51 -6.09 -9.41
C ASP A 401 -27.07 -6.64 -10.76
N LYS A 402 -27.27 -7.94 -10.98
CA LYS A 402 -26.72 -8.69 -12.12
C LYS A 402 -27.18 -8.16 -13.49
N GLY A 403 -27.86 -7.03 -13.53
CA GLY A 403 -28.26 -6.29 -14.71
C GLY A 403 -28.04 -4.77 -14.67
N VAL A 404 -27.35 -4.14 -13.70
CA VAL A 404 -27.20 -2.66 -13.70
C VAL A 404 -25.80 -2.22 -14.13
N VAL A 405 -25.75 -1.34 -15.12
CA VAL A 405 -24.56 -0.64 -15.62
C VAL A 405 -24.51 0.75 -14.99
N SER A 406 -23.47 1.00 -14.20
CA SER A 406 -23.22 2.31 -13.60
C SER A 406 -22.21 3.08 -14.45
N ILE A 407 -22.55 4.32 -14.82
CA ILE A 407 -21.72 5.20 -15.64
C ILE A 407 -21.50 6.50 -14.87
N SER A 408 -20.25 6.77 -14.50
CA SER A 408 -19.82 7.99 -13.82
C SER A 408 -19.14 8.93 -14.81
N LEU A 409 -19.65 10.15 -14.93
CA LEU A 409 -19.11 11.21 -15.78
C LEU A 409 -18.36 12.22 -14.91
N TRP A 410 -17.14 12.54 -15.32
CA TRP A 410 -16.27 13.53 -14.69
C TRP A 410 -15.99 14.65 -15.68
N ARG A 411 -16.00 15.90 -15.23
CA ARG A 411 -15.68 17.09 -16.05
C ARG A 411 -14.25 17.55 -15.77
N LYS A 412 -13.53 17.95 -16.81
CA LYS A 412 -12.18 18.52 -16.69
C LYS A 412 -12.24 20.04 -16.55
N LEU A 413 -11.62 20.58 -15.50
CA LEU A 413 -11.48 22.02 -15.27
C LEU A 413 -10.22 22.58 -15.96
N LYS A 414 -10.12 23.92 -16.10
CA LYS A 414 -8.92 24.61 -16.63
C LYS A 414 -7.64 24.30 -15.86
N SER A 415 -7.75 24.04 -14.56
CA SER A 415 -6.64 23.62 -13.69
C SER A 415 -6.10 22.23 -14.03
N GLY A 416 -6.80 21.45 -14.88
CA GLY A 416 -6.48 20.06 -15.17
C GLY A 416 -7.14 19.05 -14.21
N VAL A 417 -7.74 19.53 -13.11
CA VAL A 417 -8.44 18.71 -12.11
C VAL A 417 -9.75 18.17 -12.69
N LEU A 418 -10.08 16.91 -12.37
CA LEU A 418 -11.34 16.26 -12.71
C LEU A 418 -12.34 16.39 -11.56
N GLU A 419 -13.53 16.94 -11.82
CA GLU A 419 -14.63 17.03 -10.85
C GLU A 419 -15.78 16.06 -11.23
N PRO A 420 -16.50 15.48 -10.25
CA PRO A 420 -17.69 14.68 -10.53
C PRO A 420 -18.77 15.52 -11.23
N TRP A 421 -19.30 15.04 -12.36
CA TRP A 421 -20.31 15.75 -13.14
C TRP A 421 -21.71 15.15 -13.02
N SER A 422 -21.87 13.87 -13.34
CA SER A 422 -23.16 13.17 -13.21
C SER A 422 -22.99 11.65 -13.17
N GLU A 423 -23.98 10.97 -12.61
CA GLU A 423 -24.06 9.51 -12.59
C GLU A 423 -25.29 9.06 -13.38
N VAL A 424 -25.12 8.03 -14.21
CA VAL A 424 -26.14 7.45 -15.09
C VAL A 424 -26.21 5.96 -14.79
N LYS A 425 -27.38 5.46 -14.38
CA LYS A 425 -27.60 4.02 -14.14
C LYS A 425 -28.57 3.45 -15.17
N LEU A 426 -28.13 2.40 -15.86
CA LEU A 426 -28.89 1.72 -16.91
C LEU A 426 -29.06 0.23 -16.55
N ALA A 427 -30.24 -0.34 -16.78
CA ALA A 427 -30.51 -1.76 -16.62
C ALA A 427 -30.27 -2.49 -17.94
N VAL A 428 -29.82 -3.73 -17.88
CA VAL A 428 -29.86 -4.68 -18.99
C VAL A 428 -31.32 -5.06 -19.24
N ASP A 429 -31.78 -4.82 -20.47
CA ASP A 429 -33.13 -5.17 -20.89
C ASP A 429 -33.23 -6.69 -21.05
N THR A 430 -33.86 -7.36 -20.09
CA THR A 430 -34.08 -8.81 -20.10
C THR A 430 -35.21 -9.25 -21.04
N THR A 431 -35.97 -8.31 -21.62
CA THR A 431 -37.03 -8.61 -22.58
C THR A 431 -36.52 -8.91 -23.99
N GLN A 432 -35.29 -8.48 -24.31
CA GLN A 432 -34.62 -8.76 -25.58
C GLN A 432 -33.44 -9.71 -25.34
N PRO A 433 -33.32 -10.82 -26.10
CA PRO A 433 -32.22 -11.75 -25.91
C PRO A 433 -30.88 -11.10 -26.25
N ALA A 434 -29.85 -11.45 -25.48
CA ALA A 434 -28.48 -11.00 -25.75
C ALA A 434 -28.00 -11.56 -27.10
N VAL A 435 -27.38 -10.72 -27.92
CA VAL A 435 -26.89 -11.08 -29.25
C VAL A 435 -25.40 -11.37 -29.17
N ARG A 436 -24.97 -12.52 -29.68
CA ARG A 436 -23.54 -12.85 -29.77
C ARG A 436 -22.89 -12.05 -30.89
N ILE A 437 -21.82 -11.34 -30.58
CA ILE A 437 -21.02 -10.55 -31.52
C ILE A 437 -19.62 -11.13 -31.57
N GLN A 438 -19.07 -11.24 -32.77
CA GLN A 438 -17.68 -11.56 -33.01
C GLN A 438 -17.02 -10.35 -33.68
N ALA A 439 -15.93 -9.85 -33.12
CA ALA A 439 -15.11 -8.80 -33.71
C ALA A 439 -13.79 -9.41 -34.18
N LYS A 440 -13.39 -9.11 -35.42
CA LYS A 440 -12.09 -9.48 -35.97
C LYS A 440 -11.05 -8.45 -35.51
N CYS A 441 -9.94 -8.88 -34.91
CA CYS A 441 -8.80 -8.00 -34.65
C CYS A 441 -8.12 -7.67 -35.98
N ALA A 442 -8.18 -6.41 -36.42
CA ALA A 442 -7.35 -5.94 -37.53
C ALA A 442 -5.96 -5.59 -36.98
N THR A 443 -5.09 -6.58 -36.87
CA THR A 443 -3.64 -6.34 -36.78
C THR A 443 -3.00 -6.98 -38.00
N GLU A 444 -2.44 -6.15 -38.88
CA GLU A 444 -1.63 -6.62 -40.00
C GLU A 444 -0.41 -7.34 -39.42
N GLY A 445 -0.41 -8.68 -39.46
CA GLY A 445 0.82 -9.48 -39.32
C GLY A 445 0.86 -10.60 -38.27
N SER A 446 -0.18 -10.85 -37.46
CA SER A 446 -0.19 -12.00 -36.53
C SER A 446 -1.58 -12.59 -36.34
N ARG A 447 -1.63 -13.92 -36.08
CA ARG A 447 -2.81 -14.81 -35.91
C ARG A 447 -4.16 -14.11 -35.71
N GLU A 448 -5.16 -14.52 -36.51
CA GLU A 448 -6.56 -14.07 -36.43
C GLU A 448 -7.23 -14.45 -35.09
N ASP A 449 -6.96 -13.69 -34.03
CA ASP A 449 -7.69 -13.82 -32.77
C ASP A 449 -9.03 -13.08 -32.89
N SER A 450 -10.12 -13.83 -33.04
CA SER A 450 -11.47 -13.27 -33.02
C SER A 450 -11.97 -13.15 -31.58
N VAL A 451 -12.35 -11.94 -31.15
CA VAL A 451 -12.92 -11.71 -29.82
C VAL A 451 -14.43 -11.88 -29.87
N THR A 452 -15.00 -12.76 -29.04
CA THR A 452 -16.44 -13.01 -28.99
C THR A 452 -17.06 -12.50 -27.70
N GLY A 453 -18.20 -11.81 -27.80
CA GLY A 453 -18.92 -11.27 -26.64
C GLY A 453 -20.43 -11.35 -26.80
N LEU A 454 -21.14 -11.26 -25.67
CA LEU A 454 -22.59 -11.15 -25.61
C LEU A 454 -22.99 -9.69 -25.44
N ARG A 455 -23.75 -9.16 -26.41
CA ARG A 455 -24.29 -7.80 -26.39
C ARG A 455 -25.72 -7.79 -25.89
N SER A 456 -25.97 -7.00 -24.85
CA SER A 456 -27.30 -6.79 -24.29
C SER A 456 -27.71 -5.33 -24.42
N ARG A 457 -28.99 -5.08 -24.71
CA ARG A 457 -29.54 -3.72 -24.79
C ARG A 457 -29.74 -3.15 -23.40
N LEU A 458 -29.59 -1.84 -23.26
CA LEU A 458 -29.78 -1.13 -22.01
C LEU A 458 -31.09 -0.34 -22.00
N LYS A 459 -31.77 -0.35 -20.86
CA LYS A 459 -32.97 0.42 -20.51
C LYS A 459 -32.65 1.36 -19.37
N GLU A 460 -33.28 2.53 -19.38
CA GLU A 460 -33.09 3.56 -18.37
C GLU A 460 -33.64 3.15 -16.99
N ILE A 461 -32.85 3.37 -15.92
CA ILE A 461 -33.30 3.22 -14.52
C ILE A 461 -33.35 4.59 -13.85
N SER A 462 -32.22 5.30 -13.84
CA SER A 462 -32.10 6.66 -13.32
C SER A 462 -31.10 7.44 -14.17
N MET A 463 -31.63 8.37 -14.95
CA MET A 463 -30.83 9.33 -15.70
C MET A 463 -31.33 10.72 -15.39
N ASP A 464 -30.41 11.62 -15.06
CA ASP A 464 -30.72 13.03 -15.06
C ASP A 464 -30.72 13.54 -16.51
N VAL A 465 -31.86 13.37 -17.18
CA VAL A 465 -32.06 13.80 -18.59
C VAL A 465 -31.97 15.34 -18.72
N THR A 466 -31.94 16.08 -17.61
CA THR A 466 -31.86 17.54 -17.62
C THR A 466 -30.43 18.08 -17.70
N ARG A 467 -29.42 17.23 -17.38
CA ARG A 467 -28.02 17.62 -17.35
C ARG A 467 -27.24 17.03 -18.54
N PRO A 468 -26.71 17.85 -19.46
CA PRO A 468 -25.95 17.37 -20.62
C PRO A 468 -24.57 16.83 -20.22
N LEU A 469 -23.95 16.03 -21.10
CA LEU A 469 -22.58 15.55 -20.94
C LEU A 469 -21.58 16.72 -20.98
N PRO A 470 -20.48 16.64 -20.20
CA PRO A 470 -19.42 17.63 -20.27
C PRO A 470 -18.63 17.50 -21.59
N ALA A 471 -18.05 18.61 -22.04
CA ALA A 471 -17.29 18.68 -23.28
C ALA A 471 -15.99 17.87 -23.22
N GLU A 472 -15.25 18.01 -22.11
CA GLU A 472 -14.01 17.30 -21.84
C GLU A 472 -14.04 16.71 -20.44
N GLY A 473 -13.47 15.51 -20.28
CA GLY A 473 -13.50 14.83 -19.00
C GLY A 473 -13.08 13.37 -19.04
N LYS A 474 -13.68 12.58 -18.16
CA LYS A 474 -13.45 11.14 -18.05
C LYS A 474 -14.78 10.43 -17.85
N VAL A 475 -14.95 9.28 -18.48
CA VAL A 475 -16.09 8.39 -18.23
C VAL A 475 -15.58 7.12 -17.60
N VAL A 476 -16.22 6.68 -16.52
CA VAL A 476 -15.95 5.41 -15.85
C VAL A 476 -17.22 4.56 -15.89
N VAL A 477 -17.09 3.31 -16.32
CA VAL A 477 -18.21 2.36 -16.45
C VAL A 477 -17.93 1.16 -15.57
N ILE A 478 -18.92 0.80 -14.76
CA ILE A 478 -18.87 -0.36 -13.86
C ILE A 478 -20.03 -1.29 -14.19
N TYR A 479 -19.73 -2.56 -14.46
CA TYR A 479 -20.72 -3.60 -14.69
C TYR A 479 -20.19 -4.98 -14.30
N ALA A 480 -20.98 -5.74 -13.54
CA ALA A 480 -20.68 -7.12 -13.14
C ALA A 480 -19.25 -7.32 -12.55
N GLY A 481 -18.81 -6.37 -11.71
CA GLY A 481 -17.49 -6.38 -11.06
C GLY A 481 -16.32 -6.01 -11.98
N ARG A 482 -16.59 -5.56 -13.22
CA ARG A 482 -15.59 -5.03 -14.16
C ARG A 482 -15.71 -3.51 -14.26
N THR A 483 -14.57 -2.85 -14.35
CA THR A 483 -14.47 -1.40 -14.48
C THR A 483 -13.64 -1.05 -15.70
N THR A 484 -14.13 -0.13 -16.52
CA THR A 484 -13.40 0.44 -17.66
C THR A 484 -13.53 1.97 -17.67
N GLU A 485 -12.55 2.66 -18.22
CA GLU A 485 -12.51 4.11 -18.28
C GLU A 485 -11.98 4.63 -19.62
N CYS A 486 -12.44 5.82 -20.02
CA CYS A 486 -11.96 6.48 -21.23
C CYS A 486 -11.98 8.00 -21.06
N VAL A 487 -11.09 8.69 -21.76
CA VAL A 487 -11.10 10.15 -21.86
C VAL A 487 -12.33 10.58 -22.66
N LEU A 488 -13.13 11.47 -22.09
CA LEU A 488 -14.33 11.99 -22.73
C LEU A 488 -13.99 13.23 -23.55
N ARG A 489 -14.37 13.22 -24.83
CA ARG A 489 -14.43 14.41 -25.69
C ARG A 489 -15.72 14.41 -26.48
N VAL A 490 -16.61 15.35 -26.18
CA VAL A 490 -17.92 15.50 -26.83
C VAL A 490 -17.95 16.79 -27.63
N PRO A 491 -18.44 16.78 -28.88
CA PRO A 491 -18.60 18.00 -29.66
C PRO A 491 -19.53 19.01 -28.96
N VAL A 492 -19.16 20.28 -29.03
CA VAL A 492 -19.88 21.41 -28.41
C VAL A 492 -20.26 22.46 -29.44
N ALA A 493 -21.31 23.23 -29.16
CA ALA A 493 -21.76 24.32 -30.01
C ALA A 493 -21.22 25.67 -29.52
N SER A 494 -20.74 26.53 -30.42
CA SER A 494 -20.24 27.87 -30.07
C SER A 494 -21.37 28.86 -29.74
N THR A 495 -22.59 28.59 -30.22
CA THR A 495 -23.81 29.39 -30.05
C THR A 495 -25.00 28.50 -29.67
N ALA A 496 -26.00 29.05 -28.98
CA ALA A 496 -27.15 28.29 -28.49
C ALA A 496 -28.20 27.91 -29.57
N SER A 497 -27.99 28.27 -30.83
CA SER A 497 -28.96 28.05 -31.91
C SER A 497 -28.29 27.56 -33.20
N SER A 498 -27.61 28.42 -33.95
CA SER A 498 -27.13 28.11 -35.31
C SER A 498 -26.05 27.02 -35.36
N SER A 499 -25.04 27.09 -34.49
CA SER A 499 -23.93 26.12 -34.50
C SER A 499 -24.29 24.78 -33.86
N ALA A 500 -25.30 24.74 -32.99
CA ALA A 500 -25.81 23.48 -32.45
C ALA A 500 -26.49 22.65 -33.55
N GLU A 501 -27.10 23.29 -34.55
CA GLU A 501 -27.80 22.63 -35.66
C GLU A 501 -26.87 21.88 -36.63
N GLU A 502 -25.60 22.26 -36.70
CA GLU A 502 -24.57 21.61 -37.53
C GLU A 502 -24.03 20.29 -36.94
N LEU A 503 -24.20 20.06 -35.63
CA LEU A 503 -23.74 18.85 -34.95
C LEU A 503 -24.66 17.65 -35.23
N ALA A 504 -24.15 16.41 -35.21
CA ALA A 504 -24.98 15.23 -35.47
C ALA A 504 -26.14 15.12 -34.44
N SER A 505 -27.37 14.85 -34.93
CA SER A 505 -28.56 14.74 -34.07
C SER A 505 -28.50 13.55 -33.10
N VAL A 506 -27.77 12.50 -33.48
CA VAL A 506 -27.49 11.30 -32.69
C VAL A 506 -26.00 10.99 -32.77
N GLY A 507 -25.38 10.69 -31.63
CA GLY A 507 -23.99 10.24 -31.53
C GLY A 507 -23.89 8.93 -30.75
N TRP A 508 -22.76 8.24 -30.90
CA TRP A 508 -22.43 7.05 -30.11
C TRP A 508 -21.10 7.27 -29.41
N LEU A 509 -21.08 7.02 -28.11
CA LEU A 509 -19.87 7.02 -27.29
C LEU A 509 -19.53 5.58 -26.93
N THR A 510 -18.35 5.13 -27.32
CA THR A 510 -17.85 3.80 -26.94
C THR A 510 -16.88 3.94 -25.77
N VAL A 511 -17.09 3.15 -24.72
CA VAL A 511 -16.25 3.14 -23.52
C VAL A 511 -15.79 1.71 -23.25
N GLY A 512 -14.47 1.54 -23.18
CA GLY A 512 -13.81 0.26 -22.94
C GLY A 512 -13.60 -0.58 -24.18
N HIS A 513 -12.68 -1.52 -24.06
CA HIS A 513 -12.27 -2.42 -25.13
C HIS A 513 -12.49 -3.87 -24.73
N LEU A 514 -13.25 -4.62 -25.54
CA LEU A 514 -13.76 -5.94 -25.18
C LEU A 514 -12.64 -6.97 -24.89
N GLY A 515 -11.52 -6.88 -25.62
CA GLY A 515 -10.39 -7.80 -25.48
C GLY A 515 -9.53 -7.54 -24.24
N SER A 516 -9.37 -6.29 -23.82
CA SER A 516 -8.51 -5.90 -22.69
C SER A 516 -9.30 -5.78 -21.38
N ASP A 517 -10.48 -5.17 -21.44
CA ASP A 517 -11.27 -4.79 -20.27
C ASP A 517 -12.38 -5.82 -19.98
N GLY A 518 -12.60 -6.74 -20.93
CA GLY A 518 -13.67 -7.73 -20.88
C GLY A 518 -15.08 -7.15 -21.05
N ILE A 519 -15.24 -5.83 -21.15
CA ILE A 519 -16.51 -5.15 -21.40
C ILE A 519 -16.32 -4.00 -22.38
N ALA A 520 -17.35 -3.70 -23.17
CA ALA A 520 -17.42 -2.53 -24.02
C ALA A 520 -18.86 -1.96 -23.99
N LEU A 521 -18.99 -0.69 -23.59
CA LEU A 521 -20.25 0.03 -23.56
C LEU A 521 -20.39 0.89 -24.82
N GLN A 522 -21.54 0.82 -25.49
CA GLN A 522 -21.94 1.76 -26.54
C GLN A 522 -23.12 2.59 -26.03
N LEU A 523 -22.85 3.83 -25.65
CA LEU A 523 -23.83 4.78 -25.11
C LEU A 523 -24.36 5.67 -26.25
N ARG A 524 -25.68 5.73 -26.39
CA ARG A 524 -26.39 6.57 -27.37
C ARG A 524 -26.57 7.97 -26.82
N LEU A 525 -26.07 8.94 -27.56
CA LEU A 525 -26.19 10.37 -27.28
C LEU A 525 -27.24 11.00 -28.20
N ARG A 526 -28.07 11.88 -27.66
CA ARG A 526 -29.04 12.68 -28.42
C ARG A 526 -28.76 14.17 -28.22
N ARG A 527 -28.73 14.90 -29.33
CA ARG A 527 -28.51 16.35 -29.33
C ARG A 527 -29.79 17.11 -28.97
N THR A 528 -29.69 18.09 -28.08
CA THR A 528 -30.77 19.04 -27.77
C THR A 528 -30.74 20.20 -28.75
N ALA A 529 -31.90 20.55 -29.33
CA ALA A 529 -32.00 21.61 -30.34
C ALA A 529 -31.73 23.01 -29.79
N LYS A 530 -31.98 23.23 -28.49
CA LYS A 530 -31.72 24.50 -27.79
C LYS A 530 -30.97 24.21 -26.48
N PRO A 531 -29.62 24.12 -26.49
CA PRO A 531 -28.85 23.87 -25.29
C PRO A 531 -29.03 25.02 -24.29
N HIS A 532 -29.28 24.68 -23.02
CA HIS A 532 -29.49 25.62 -21.91
C HIS A 532 -28.30 25.72 -20.96
N VAL A 533 -27.30 24.84 -21.08
CA VAL A 533 -26.10 24.80 -20.22
C VAL A 533 -24.87 25.21 -21.03
N ARG A 534 -24.16 26.23 -20.55
CA ARG A 534 -22.88 26.68 -21.12
C ARG A 534 -21.74 26.32 -20.18
N ASP A 535 -20.73 25.64 -20.71
CA ASP A 535 -19.49 25.39 -20.00
C ASP A 535 -18.67 26.69 -19.95
N LYS A 536 -18.41 27.21 -18.76
CA LYS A 536 -17.67 28.47 -18.55
C LYS A 536 -16.18 28.32 -18.88
N ASP A 537 -15.65 27.11 -18.79
CA ASP A 537 -14.23 26.83 -19.00
C ASP A 537 -13.93 26.65 -20.49
N VAL A 538 -14.76 25.88 -21.19
CA VAL A 538 -14.65 25.66 -22.64
C VAL A 538 -15.25 26.81 -23.45
N GLY A 539 -16.12 27.61 -22.83
CA GLY A 539 -16.78 28.76 -23.47
C GLY A 539 -17.91 28.38 -24.44
N ALA A 540 -18.33 27.11 -24.45
CA ALA A 540 -19.25 26.53 -25.42
C ALA A 540 -20.51 25.92 -24.76
N TRP A 541 -21.56 25.70 -25.55
CA TRP A 541 -22.84 25.13 -25.11
C TRP A 541 -22.80 23.60 -25.18
N LEU A 542 -23.26 22.96 -24.10
CA LEU A 542 -23.32 21.50 -23.98
C LEU A 542 -24.61 21.00 -24.62
N CYS A 543 -24.49 20.15 -25.64
CA CYS A 543 -25.62 19.80 -26.51
C CYS A 543 -26.10 18.37 -26.38
N TYR A 544 -25.33 17.45 -25.81
CA TYR A 544 -25.64 16.02 -25.84
C TYR A 544 -26.10 15.46 -24.50
N HIS A 545 -27.11 14.60 -24.55
CA HIS A 545 -27.65 13.86 -23.42
C HIS A 545 -27.57 12.37 -23.71
N ALA A 546 -27.26 11.56 -22.71
CA ALA A 546 -27.36 10.12 -22.84
C ALA A 546 -28.84 9.71 -22.93
N THR A 547 -29.16 8.70 -23.74
CA THR A 547 -30.56 8.26 -23.96
C THR A 547 -30.74 6.74 -23.97
N GLY A 548 -29.68 5.98 -23.66
CA GLY A 548 -29.68 4.52 -23.65
C GLY A 548 -28.42 3.96 -24.30
N GLY A 549 -28.37 2.66 -24.56
CA GLY A 549 -27.18 2.06 -25.14
C GLY A 549 -27.23 0.53 -25.23
N ALA A 550 -26.06 -0.07 -25.41
CA ALA A 550 -25.85 -1.50 -25.31
C ALA A 550 -24.51 -1.78 -24.62
N ILE A 551 -24.45 -2.83 -23.82
CA ILE A 551 -23.21 -3.32 -23.21
C ILE A 551 -22.83 -4.67 -23.82
N THR A 552 -21.56 -4.86 -24.10
CA THR A 552 -21.01 -6.12 -24.62
C THR A 552 -20.04 -6.69 -23.59
N VAL A 553 -20.19 -7.98 -23.27
CA VAL A 553 -19.39 -8.68 -22.25
C VAL A 553 -18.65 -9.84 -22.91
N LEU A 554 -17.35 -9.97 -22.64
CA LEU A 554 -16.49 -11.00 -23.20
C LEU A 554 -16.95 -12.42 -22.79
N CYS A 555 -17.08 -13.32 -23.75
CA CYS A 555 -17.33 -14.74 -23.52
C CYS A 555 -16.00 -15.46 -23.25
N LYS A 556 -15.88 -16.16 -22.12
CA LYS A 556 -14.75 -17.08 -21.87
C LYS A 556 -14.88 -18.30 -22.78
N GLU A 557 -13.83 -18.66 -23.50
CA GLU A 557 -13.79 -19.89 -24.29
C GLU A 557 -13.98 -21.10 -23.34
N GLY A 558 -14.98 -21.94 -23.64
CA GLY A 558 -15.24 -23.19 -22.90
C GLY A 558 -16.49 -23.24 -22.00
N ALA A 559 -17.30 -22.18 -21.90
CA ALA A 559 -18.58 -22.26 -21.19
C ALA A 559 -19.72 -22.69 -22.14
N ASP A 560 -20.19 -23.93 -21.98
CA ASP A 560 -21.42 -24.46 -22.57
C ASP A 560 -22.62 -23.55 -22.20
N CYS A 561 -23.07 -22.73 -23.16
CA CYS A 561 -24.40 -22.11 -23.13
C CYS A 561 -25.19 -22.67 -24.32
N GLY A 562 -25.81 -23.82 -24.11
CA GLY A 562 -26.64 -24.46 -25.13
C GLY A 562 -27.85 -23.61 -25.52
N LYS A 563 -28.11 -23.63 -26.84
CA LYS A 563 -29.38 -23.38 -27.56
C LYS A 563 -29.77 -21.93 -27.89
N ALA A 564 -29.67 -21.67 -29.19
CA ALA A 564 -30.50 -20.82 -30.04
C ALA A 564 -30.45 -19.31 -29.85
N CYS A 565 -29.64 -18.63 -30.66
CA CYS A 565 -29.94 -17.30 -31.22
C CYS A 565 -29.18 -17.10 -32.55
N PRO A 566 -29.79 -16.50 -33.59
CA PRO A 566 -29.19 -16.37 -34.92
C PRO A 566 -28.05 -15.35 -34.93
N SER A 567 -26.89 -15.73 -35.47
CA SER A 567 -25.78 -14.83 -35.74
C SER A 567 -26.18 -13.83 -36.84
N THR A 568 -26.26 -12.55 -36.50
CA THR A 568 -26.40 -11.47 -37.48
C THR A 568 -25.03 -10.86 -37.73
N ASN A 569 -24.45 -11.13 -38.91
CA ASN A 569 -23.28 -10.43 -39.40
C ASN A 569 -23.70 -9.01 -39.79
N LEU A 570 -23.55 -8.05 -38.88
CA LEU A 570 -23.59 -6.63 -39.24
C LEU A 570 -22.21 -6.24 -39.74
N GLU A 571 -22.01 -6.40 -41.05
CA GLU A 571 -20.89 -5.82 -41.78
C GLU A 571 -21.04 -4.30 -41.83
N GLN A 572 -20.48 -3.58 -40.85
CA GLN A 572 -20.03 -2.21 -41.03
C GLN A 572 -18.70 -2.00 -40.30
N PRO A 573 -17.71 -1.36 -40.94
CA PRO A 573 -16.33 -1.34 -40.47
C PRO A 573 -16.22 -0.46 -39.22
N LEU A 574 -15.82 -1.07 -38.11
CA LEU A 574 -15.30 -0.34 -36.96
C LEU A 574 -13.82 -0.07 -37.25
N ASN A 575 -13.49 1.16 -37.67
CA ASN A 575 -12.11 1.60 -37.75
C ASN A 575 -11.53 1.62 -36.33
N PHE A 576 -10.40 0.94 -36.16
CA PHE A 576 -9.62 0.81 -34.93
C PHE A 576 -8.96 2.13 -34.52
#